data_AF-A0A4Y2SJR8-F1
#
_entry.id   AF-A0A4Y2SJR8-F1
#
_cell.length_a   1.000
_cell.length_b   1.000
_cell.length_c   1.000
_cell.angle_alpha   90.00
_cell.angle_beta   90.00
_cell.angle_gamma   90.00
#
_symmetry.space_group_name_H-M   'P 1'
#
loop_
_entity.id
_entity.type
_entity.pdbx_description
1 polymer ?
#
loop_
_entity_poly.entity_id
_entity_poly.type
_entity_poly.pdbx_seq_one_letter_code
_entity_poly.pdbx_strand_id
1 'polypeptide(L)'
;MKEECINHVAKSVGTGLRNVVQDWKKKGVTLGGKKRGSLNDETIKKLQNFYRKEITDNAPDVDKMKSSIFATLHHCMSTDKNPNHSKCPSRKNSWCFYQRALAKIEKPKSYSTMKTPLSNVVVEKNHASLSKTGINRNFEPMHFSENPKPKRKFA
;
A
#
# COMPACT_ATOMS: atom_id res chain seq x y z
N MET A 1 -13.87 15.97 -7.66
CA MET A 1 -12.82 15.42 -8.55
C MET A 1 -13.51 14.88 -9.81
N LYS A 2 -13.02 15.19 -11.01
CA LYS A 2 -13.63 14.66 -12.25
C LYS A 2 -13.18 13.22 -12.50
N GLU A 3 -14.08 12.38 -13.03
CA GLU A 3 -13.81 10.96 -13.26
C GLU A 3 -12.64 10.71 -14.22
N GLU A 4 -12.45 11.57 -15.22
CA GLU A 4 -11.30 11.56 -16.13
C GLU A 4 -9.95 11.65 -15.38
N CYS A 5 -9.87 12.47 -14.32
CA CYS A 5 -8.67 12.64 -13.52
C CYS A 5 -8.37 11.38 -12.70
N ILE A 6 -9.40 10.78 -12.10
CA ILE A 6 -9.28 9.53 -11.35
C ILE A 6 -8.79 8.41 -12.26
N ASN A 7 -9.38 8.31 -13.45
CA ASN A 7 -8.98 7.32 -14.45
C ASN A 7 -7.56 7.54 -14.96
N HIS A 8 -7.14 8.79 -15.13
CA HIS A 8 -5.75 9.13 -15.47
C HIS A 8 -4.77 8.65 -14.40
N VAL A 9 -5.00 9.00 -13.13
CA VAL A 9 -4.11 8.58 -12.01
C VAL A 9 -4.05 7.05 -11.90
N ALA A 10 -5.20 6.37 -11.95
CA ALA A 10 -5.24 4.91 -11.88
C ALA A 10 -4.51 4.25 -13.06
N LYS A 11 -4.60 4.81 -14.28
CA LYS A 11 -3.83 4.33 -15.44
C LYS A 11 -2.33 4.54 -15.24
N SER A 12 -1.91 5.72 -14.81
CA SER A 12 -0.51 6.07 -14.56
C SER A 12 0.16 5.13 -13.55
N VAL A 13 -0.55 4.77 -12.47
CA VAL A 13 -0.08 3.78 -11.48
C VAL A 13 0.12 2.40 -12.13
N GLY A 14 -0.84 1.97 -12.96
CA GLY A 14 -0.72 0.69 -13.67
C GLY A 14 0.47 0.66 -14.63
N THR A 15 0.73 1.76 -15.33
CA THR A 15 1.91 1.89 -16.20
C THR A 15 3.21 1.85 -15.39
N GLY A 16 3.28 2.59 -14.27
CA GLY A 16 4.44 2.59 -13.38
C GLY A 16 4.80 1.20 -12.87
N LEU A 17 3.81 0.44 -12.41
CA LEU A 17 4.02 -0.94 -11.94
C LEU A 17 4.52 -1.87 -13.05
N ARG A 18 3.98 -1.74 -14.28
CA ARG A 18 4.47 -2.53 -15.43
C ARG A 18 5.90 -2.18 -15.79
N ASN A 19 6.27 -0.90 -15.72
CA ASN A 19 7.65 -0.46 -15.95
C ASN A 19 8.59 -1.06 -14.91
N VAL A 20 8.23 -1.04 -13.62
CA VAL A 20 9.01 -1.70 -12.54
C VAL A 20 9.22 -3.18 -12.84
N VAL A 21 8.18 -3.90 -13.29
CA VAL A 21 8.31 -5.32 -13.67
C VAL A 21 9.31 -5.50 -14.82
N GLN A 22 9.25 -4.65 -15.85
CA GLN A 22 10.19 -4.74 -16.98
C GLN A 22 11.63 -4.36 -16.59
N ASP A 23 11.81 -3.35 -15.76
CA ASP A 23 13.14 -2.90 -15.32
C ASP A 23 13.86 -3.95 -14.49
N TRP A 24 13.12 -4.65 -13.62
CA TRP A 24 13.69 -5.76 -12.86
C TRP A 24 13.89 -7.00 -13.70
N LYS A 25 13.03 -7.25 -14.70
CA LYS A 25 13.22 -8.33 -15.67
C LYS A 25 14.54 -8.18 -16.43
N LYS A 26 14.89 -6.95 -16.85
CA LYS A 26 16.19 -6.64 -17.48
C LYS A 26 17.39 -6.91 -16.56
N LYS A 27 17.18 -6.85 -15.24
CA LYS A 27 18.20 -7.13 -14.21
C LYS A 27 18.21 -8.60 -13.76
N GLY A 28 17.52 -9.48 -14.48
CA GLY A 28 17.41 -10.91 -14.16
C GLY A 28 16.44 -11.25 -13.02
N VAL A 29 15.67 -10.28 -12.51
CA VAL A 29 14.71 -10.49 -11.42
C VAL A 29 13.28 -10.50 -11.97
N THR A 30 12.60 -11.64 -11.86
CA THR A 30 11.21 -11.76 -12.32
C THR A 30 10.24 -11.34 -11.21
N LEU A 31 9.63 -10.16 -11.36
CA LEU A 31 8.59 -9.67 -10.45
C LEU A 31 7.16 -10.04 -10.86
N GLY A 32 6.96 -10.46 -12.12
CA GLY A 32 5.66 -10.90 -12.65
C GLY A 32 5.46 -12.43 -12.59
N GLY A 33 4.40 -12.91 -13.24
CA GLY A 33 4.13 -14.34 -13.44
C GLY A 33 2.87 -14.87 -12.74
N LYS A 34 2.72 -16.20 -12.66
CA LYS A 34 1.54 -16.86 -12.08
C LYS A 34 1.63 -17.05 -10.56
N LYS A 35 2.77 -16.71 -9.94
CA LYS A 35 3.00 -16.91 -8.51
C LYS A 35 2.17 -15.93 -7.69
N ARG A 36 1.63 -16.40 -6.56
CA ARG A 36 0.96 -15.53 -5.58
C ARG A 36 1.92 -14.44 -5.12
N GLY A 37 1.46 -13.19 -5.12
CA GLY A 37 2.29 -12.05 -4.74
C GLY A 37 3.23 -11.52 -5.82
N SER A 38 3.09 -11.98 -7.06
CA SER A 38 3.75 -11.35 -8.21
C SER A 38 2.94 -10.18 -8.76
N LEU A 39 3.62 -9.21 -9.37
CA LEU A 39 3.00 -8.11 -10.11
C LEU A 39 2.58 -8.60 -11.51
N ASN A 40 1.59 -9.48 -11.56
CA ASN A 40 0.92 -9.82 -12.81
C ASN A 40 -0.18 -8.82 -13.15
N ASP A 41 -0.70 -8.89 -14.39
CA ASP A 41 -1.70 -7.94 -14.85
C ASP A 41 -2.98 -7.93 -14.01
N GLU A 42 -3.39 -9.07 -13.45
CA GLU A 42 -4.55 -9.14 -12.57
C GLU A 42 -4.31 -8.39 -11.25
N THR A 43 -3.13 -8.58 -10.64
CA THR A 43 -2.73 -7.90 -9.40
C THR A 43 -2.60 -6.40 -9.64
N ILE A 44 -1.99 -6.00 -10.77
CA ILE A 44 -1.89 -4.60 -11.18
C ILE A 44 -3.29 -4.00 -11.37
N LYS A 45 -4.21 -4.69 -12.08
CA LYS A 45 -5.61 -4.23 -12.24
C LYS A 45 -6.32 -4.06 -10.90
N LYS A 46 -6.13 -4.98 -9.94
CA LYS A 46 -6.69 -4.86 -8.58
C LYS A 46 -6.14 -3.63 -7.86
N LEU A 47 -4.84 -3.37 -7.95
CA LEU A 47 -4.21 -2.16 -7.40
C LEU A 47 -4.80 -0.89 -8.05
N GLN A 48 -4.94 -0.85 -9.38
CA GLN A 48 -5.58 0.28 -10.07
C GLN A 48 -7.01 0.54 -9.57
N ASN A 49 -7.79 -0.52 -9.34
CA ASN A 49 -9.16 -0.42 -8.84
C ASN A 49 -9.22 0.08 -7.39
N PHE A 50 -8.29 -0.36 -6.53
CA PHE A 50 -8.19 0.20 -5.18
C PHE A 50 -7.87 1.69 -5.23
N TYR A 51 -6.91 2.11 -6.06
CA TYR A 51 -6.59 3.53 -6.23
C TYR A 51 -7.81 4.34 -6.68
N ARG A 52 -8.55 3.86 -7.70
CA ARG A 52 -9.79 4.52 -8.14
C ARG A 52 -10.76 4.66 -6.98
N LYS A 53 -10.99 3.59 -6.22
CA LYS A 53 -11.92 3.58 -5.08
C LYS A 53 -11.50 4.57 -3.99
N GLU A 54 -10.23 4.55 -3.57
CA GLU A 54 -9.74 5.43 -2.51
C GLU A 54 -9.77 6.90 -2.92
N ILE A 55 -9.55 7.23 -4.19
CA ILE A 55 -9.69 8.60 -4.71
C ILE A 55 -11.16 9.02 -4.72
N THR A 56 -12.06 8.16 -5.19
CA THR A 56 -13.50 8.45 -5.23
C THR A 56 -14.08 8.63 -3.82
N ASP A 57 -13.74 7.74 -2.88
CA ASP A 57 -14.33 7.70 -1.54
C ASP A 57 -13.82 8.84 -0.63
N ASN A 58 -12.65 9.42 -0.93
CA ASN A 58 -12.02 10.44 -0.08
C ASN A 58 -11.96 11.83 -0.73
N ALA A 59 -12.33 11.98 -2.00
CA ALA A 59 -12.42 13.30 -2.62
C ALA A 59 -13.45 14.19 -1.89
N PRO A 60 -13.25 15.52 -1.86
CA PRO A 60 -12.14 16.27 -2.46
C PRO A 60 -10.88 16.39 -1.58
N ASP A 61 -10.82 15.71 -0.42
CA ASP A 61 -9.71 15.81 0.53
C ASP A 61 -8.45 15.12 0.00
N VAL A 62 -7.48 15.92 -0.44
CA VAL A 62 -6.24 15.45 -1.07
C VAL A 62 -5.35 14.68 -0.10
N ASP A 63 -5.27 15.12 1.14
CA ASP A 63 -4.40 14.49 2.13
C ASP A 63 -4.98 13.15 2.57
N LYS A 64 -6.30 13.06 2.68
CA LYS A 64 -7.00 11.80 2.94
C LYS A 64 -6.87 10.85 1.76
N MET A 65 -7.02 11.31 0.51
CA MET A 65 -6.79 10.49 -0.68
C MET A 65 -5.37 9.90 -0.69
N LYS A 66 -4.34 10.74 -0.49
CA LYS A 66 -2.95 10.28 -0.41
C LYS A 66 -2.79 9.23 0.69
N SER A 67 -3.26 9.53 1.90
CA SER A 67 -3.14 8.64 3.06
C SER A 67 -3.80 7.28 2.83
N SER A 68 -4.99 7.27 2.23
CA SER A 68 -5.74 6.05 1.91
C SER A 68 -5.06 5.20 0.81
N ILE A 69 -4.49 5.86 -0.19
CA ILE A 69 -3.67 5.21 -1.23
C ILE A 69 -2.45 4.54 -0.59
N PHE A 70 -1.74 5.26 0.28
CA PHE A 70 -0.59 4.74 1.01
C PHE A 70 -0.98 3.54 1.88
N ALA A 71 -2.09 3.64 2.62
CA ALA A 71 -2.62 2.56 3.44
C ALA A 71 -2.86 1.28 2.62
N THR A 72 -3.44 1.42 1.43
CA THR A 72 -3.66 0.30 0.49
C THR A 72 -2.35 -0.35 0.06
N LEU A 73 -1.36 0.45 -0.34
CA LEU A 73 -0.04 -0.07 -0.73
C LEU A 73 0.63 -0.81 0.43
N HIS A 74 0.75 -0.15 1.57
CA HIS A 74 1.38 -0.74 2.76
C HIS A 74 0.66 -2.03 3.20
N HIS A 75 -0.67 -2.07 3.11
CA HIS A 75 -1.45 -3.29 3.36
C HIS A 75 -1.10 -4.42 2.40
N CYS A 76 -1.08 -4.17 1.09
CA CYS A 76 -0.72 -5.18 0.10
C CYS A 76 0.72 -5.69 0.26
N MET A 77 1.61 -4.85 0.79
CA MET A 77 3.02 -5.15 1.03
C MET A 77 3.28 -5.78 2.41
N SER A 78 2.26 -5.85 3.27
CA SER A 78 2.40 -6.38 4.61
C SER A 78 2.55 -7.90 4.61
N THR A 79 3.41 -8.41 5.48
CA THR A 79 3.62 -9.85 5.66
C THR A 79 3.68 -10.21 7.13
N ASP A 80 3.63 -11.50 7.46
CA ASP A 80 3.80 -11.97 8.84
C ASP A 80 5.14 -11.47 9.45
N LYS A 81 6.20 -11.34 8.64
CA LYS A 81 7.52 -10.85 9.07
C LYS A 81 7.61 -9.33 9.18
N ASN A 82 6.86 -8.60 8.35
CA ASN A 82 6.86 -7.15 8.34
C ASN A 82 5.41 -6.61 8.22
N PRO A 83 4.66 -6.58 9.34
CA PRO A 83 3.25 -6.17 9.34
C PRO A 83 3.14 -4.65 9.20
N ASN A 84 2.71 -4.16 8.02
CA ASN A 84 2.68 -2.73 7.71
C ASN A 84 1.24 -2.20 7.61
N HIS A 85 0.55 -2.19 8.75
CA HIS A 85 -0.84 -1.77 8.85
C HIS A 85 -1.05 -0.45 9.58
N SER A 86 0.00 0.26 9.95
CA SER A 86 -0.07 1.50 10.73
C SER A 86 -0.86 2.61 10.02
N LYS A 87 -0.87 2.62 8.68
CA LYS A 87 -1.61 3.58 7.87
C LYS A 87 -3.05 3.15 7.56
N CYS A 88 -3.40 1.90 7.83
CA CYS A 88 -4.76 1.41 7.62
C CYS A 88 -5.74 2.03 8.63
N PRO A 89 -7.02 2.21 8.26
CA PRO A 89 -8.01 2.75 9.18
C PRO A 89 -8.19 1.83 10.40
N SER A 90 -8.15 2.38 11.62
CA SER A 90 -8.16 1.63 12.89
C SER A 90 -9.55 1.27 13.42
N ARG A 91 -10.61 1.40 12.61
CA ARG A 91 -12.00 1.23 13.08
C ARG A 91 -12.45 -0.24 13.04
N LYS A 92 -13.46 -0.59 13.84
CA LYS A 92 -14.10 -1.94 13.82
C LYS A 92 -14.66 -2.34 12.45
N ASN A 93 -14.99 -1.37 11.61
CA ASN A 93 -15.44 -1.56 10.23
C ASN A 93 -14.33 -1.35 9.18
N SER A 94 -13.07 -1.40 9.62
CA SER A 94 -11.93 -1.29 8.71
C SER A 94 -11.93 -2.42 7.69
N TRP A 95 -11.59 -2.07 6.45
CA TRP A 95 -11.30 -3.04 5.40
C TRP A 95 -10.00 -3.82 5.69
N CYS A 96 -9.10 -3.26 6.50
CA CYS A 96 -7.89 -3.94 6.94
C CYS A 96 -8.22 -4.95 8.04
N PHE A 97 -8.03 -6.24 7.74
CA PHE A 97 -8.31 -7.32 8.68
C PHE A 97 -7.52 -7.19 10.00
N TYR A 98 -6.28 -6.71 9.93
CA TYR A 98 -5.39 -6.57 11.07
C TYR A 98 -5.88 -5.47 12.02
N GLN A 99 -6.10 -4.26 11.51
CA GLN A 99 -6.64 -3.15 12.31
C GLN A 99 -8.02 -3.48 12.88
N ARG A 100 -8.85 -4.18 12.10
CA ARG A 100 -10.17 -4.62 12.57
C ARG A 100 -10.07 -5.60 13.74
N ALA A 101 -9.14 -6.56 13.68
CA ALA A 101 -8.92 -7.51 14.77
C ALA A 101 -8.44 -6.78 16.03
N LEU A 102 -7.47 -5.86 15.89
CA LEU A 102 -7.02 -5.03 17.02
C LEU A 102 -8.16 -4.21 17.64
N ALA A 103 -9.00 -3.57 16.82
CA ALA A 103 -10.15 -2.78 17.29
C ALA A 103 -11.24 -3.62 17.96
N LYS A 104 -11.27 -4.93 17.71
CA LYS A 104 -12.18 -5.90 18.34
C LYS A 104 -11.56 -6.68 19.50
N ILE A 105 -10.28 -6.45 19.80
CA ILE A 105 -9.52 -7.21 20.80
C ILE A 105 -9.47 -8.71 20.43
N GLU A 106 -9.30 -8.98 19.13
CA GLU A 106 -9.18 -10.33 18.55
C GLU A 106 -7.78 -10.55 17.98
N LYS A 107 -7.35 -11.81 17.86
CA LYS A 107 -6.11 -12.16 17.16
C LYS A 107 -6.27 -11.91 15.65
N PRO A 108 -5.36 -11.14 15.01
CA PRO A 108 -5.38 -10.96 13.56
C PRO A 108 -5.30 -12.30 12.81
N LYS A 109 -6.05 -12.41 11.72
CA LYS A 109 -5.97 -13.55 10.79
C LYS A 109 -4.57 -13.64 10.17
N SER A 110 -4.18 -14.83 9.71
CA SER A 110 -2.94 -15.00 8.96
C SER A 110 -2.97 -14.21 7.64
N TYR A 111 -1.82 -13.67 7.24
CA TYR A 111 -1.64 -12.95 5.96
C TYR A 111 -1.87 -13.84 4.74
N SER A 112 -1.84 -15.16 4.91
CA SER A 112 -2.30 -16.15 3.93
C SER A 112 -3.75 -15.96 3.49
N THR A 113 -4.55 -15.20 4.23
CA THR A 113 -5.95 -14.87 3.88
C THR A 113 -6.11 -13.56 3.10
N MET A 114 -5.03 -12.81 2.87
CA MET A 114 -5.09 -11.58 2.09
C MET A 114 -5.45 -11.89 0.63
N LYS A 115 -6.36 -11.08 0.07
CA LYS A 115 -6.82 -11.20 -1.32
C LYS A 115 -5.75 -10.76 -2.31
N THR A 116 -4.96 -9.75 -1.98
CA THR A 116 -3.93 -9.15 -2.84
C THR A 116 -2.60 -8.96 -2.10
N PRO A 117 -1.97 -10.05 -1.63
CA PRO A 117 -0.63 -9.97 -1.06
C PRO A 117 0.37 -9.65 -2.19
N LEU A 118 1.45 -8.94 -1.85
CA LEU A 118 2.66 -8.85 -2.66
C LEU A 118 3.76 -9.67 -1.97
N SER A 119 4.59 -10.34 -2.77
CA SER A 119 5.71 -11.13 -2.25
C SER A 119 6.83 -10.21 -1.73
N ASN A 120 7.63 -10.68 -0.77
CA ASN A 120 8.75 -9.92 -0.22
C ASN A 120 9.70 -9.41 -1.31
N VAL A 121 9.99 -10.25 -2.30
CA VAL A 121 10.83 -9.87 -3.45
C VAL A 121 10.21 -8.70 -4.21
N VAL A 122 8.90 -8.72 -4.46
CA VAL A 122 8.21 -7.59 -5.08
C VAL A 122 8.29 -6.33 -4.22
N VAL A 123 8.07 -6.47 -2.91
CA VAL A 123 8.10 -5.36 -1.95
C VAL A 123 9.47 -4.68 -1.93
N GLU A 124 10.54 -5.45 -1.69
CA GLU A 124 11.92 -4.94 -1.60
C GLU A 124 12.36 -4.22 -2.88
N LYS A 125 12.04 -4.83 -4.02
CA LYS A 125 12.45 -4.32 -5.33
C LYS A 125 11.64 -3.11 -5.76
N ASN A 126 10.37 -3.02 -5.34
CA ASN A 126 9.55 -1.83 -5.54
C ASN A 126 10.05 -0.65 -4.69
N HIS A 127 10.37 -0.87 -3.41
CA HIS A 127 11.01 0.15 -2.56
C HIS A 127 12.32 0.68 -3.19
N ALA A 128 13.17 -0.22 -3.70
CA ALA A 128 14.43 0.14 -4.32
C ALA A 128 14.28 0.89 -5.67
N SER A 129 13.16 0.73 -6.38
CA SER A 129 12.84 1.49 -7.58
C SER A 129 12.28 2.88 -7.26
N LEU A 130 11.48 2.98 -6.18
CA LEU A 130 10.88 4.24 -5.72
C LEU A 130 11.93 5.19 -5.12
N SER A 131 12.96 4.66 -4.46
CA SER A 131 14.06 5.48 -3.93
C SER A 131 14.96 6.10 -5.02
N LYS A 132 15.03 5.49 -6.22
CA LYS A 132 15.93 5.92 -7.31
C LYS A 132 15.33 6.94 -8.27
N THR A 133 14.01 7.06 -8.33
CA THR A 133 13.32 7.83 -9.37
C THR A 133 13.04 9.29 -9.00
N GLY A 134 13.47 9.80 -7.83
CA GLY A 134 13.16 11.17 -7.42
C GLY A 134 11.66 11.46 -7.22
N ILE A 135 10.80 10.43 -7.35
CA ILE A 135 9.38 10.42 -6.96
C ILE A 135 9.23 10.42 -5.43
N ASN A 136 10.35 10.55 -4.71
CA ASN A 136 10.44 10.75 -3.27
C ASN A 136 10.00 12.15 -2.80
N ARG A 137 9.33 12.97 -3.61
CA ARG A 137 8.59 14.13 -3.08
C ARG A 137 7.18 13.79 -2.59
N ASN A 138 6.64 12.63 -2.98
CA ASN A 138 5.35 12.16 -2.49
C ASN A 138 5.44 10.87 -1.67
N PHE A 139 6.61 10.23 -1.60
CA PHE A 139 6.84 8.91 -0.97
C PHE A 139 7.90 8.92 0.15
N GLU A 140 8.38 10.10 0.58
CA GLU A 140 9.16 10.20 1.82
C GLU A 140 8.16 10.17 3.00
N PRO A 141 8.52 9.59 4.16
CA PRO A 141 7.70 9.80 5.33
C PRO A 141 7.74 11.30 5.59
N MET A 142 6.60 11.99 5.44
CA MET A 142 6.39 13.20 6.22
C MET A 142 6.85 12.83 7.63
N HIS A 143 7.88 13.50 8.11
CA HIS A 143 8.32 13.43 9.49
C HIS A 143 7.14 13.89 10.33
N PHE A 144 6.23 12.97 10.65
CA PHE A 144 5.30 13.13 11.72
C PHE A 144 6.13 12.87 12.97
N SER A 145 6.53 13.97 13.60
CA SER A 145 7.02 14.05 14.96
C SER A 145 6.58 12.83 15.76
N GLU A 146 7.55 12.14 16.34
CA GLU A 146 7.28 11.20 17.42
C GLU A 146 6.27 11.85 18.35
N ASN A 147 5.07 11.28 18.44
CA ASN A 147 4.11 11.71 19.43
C ASN A 147 4.75 11.38 20.78
N PRO A 148 4.95 12.36 21.68
CA PRO A 148 5.73 12.16 22.88
C PRO A 148 5.13 11.01 23.70
N LYS A 149 6.01 10.09 24.12
CA LYS A 149 5.67 8.98 25.03
C LYS A 149 4.82 9.55 26.16
N PRO A 150 3.69 8.92 26.53
CA PRO A 150 2.92 9.38 27.68
C PRO A 150 3.86 9.36 28.90
N LYS A 151 4.11 10.54 29.46
CA LYS A 151 4.82 10.65 30.74
C LYS A 151 3.98 9.88 31.74
N ARG A 152 4.47 8.70 32.14
CA ARG A 152 4.03 8.02 33.36
C ARG A 152 4.20 9.04 34.49
N LYS A 153 3.10 9.61 34.97
CA LYS A 153 3.08 10.24 36.28
C LYS A 153 3.14 9.09 37.28
N PHE A 154 4.31 8.90 37.86
CA PHE A 154 4.46 8.21 39.13
C PHE A 154 4.56 9.29 40.22
N ALA A 155 4.00 8.95 41.38
CA ALA A 155 3.74 9.77 42.57
C ALA A 155 2.46 10.59 42.50
#